data_AF-A0A6H1TH11-F1
#
_entry.id   AF-A0A6H1TH11-F1
#
_cell.length_a   1.000
_cell.length_b   1.000
_cell.length_c   1.000
_cell.angle_alpha   90.00
_cell.angle_beta   90.00
_cell.angle_gamma   90.00
#
_symmetry.space_group_name_H-M   'P 1'
#
loop_
_entity.id
_entity.type
_entity.pdbx_description
1 polymer ?
#
loop_
_entity_poly.entity_id
_entity_poly.type
_entity_poly.pdbx_seq_one_letter_code
_entity_poly.pdbx_strand_id
1 'polypeptide(L)'
;YMCSVRFDYNDAGFQQMVRNFDEIFWEINQGYAVDFLPWLAPFYHKHMNKLSRWSADIRDFILERIVNEREQNFGEDEPERDFTDALLKSLRED
;
A
#
# COMPACT_ATOMS: atom_id res chain seq x y z
N TYR A 1 8.93 -10.32 -11.79
CA TYR A 1 9.23 -9.31 -10.74
C TYR A 1 7.92 -8.61 -10.39
N MET A 2 7.67 -8.19 -9.14
CA MET A 2 6.35 -7.67 -8.74
C MET A 2 6.08 -6.25 -9.26
N CYS A 3 7.04 -5.35 -9.11
CA CYS A 3 6.94 -3.97 -9.57
C CYS A 3 8.37 -3.45 -9.82
N SER A 4 8.66 -2.99 -11.03
CA SER A 4 9.98 -2.49 -11.45
C SER A 4 10.26 -1.04 -11.08
N VAL A 5 9.29 -0.30 -10.53
CA VAL A 5 9.50 1.09 -10.08
C VAL A 5 10.54 1.12 -8.97
N ARG A 6 11.50 2.04 -9.09
CA ARG A 6 12.56 2.28 -8.10
C ARG A 6 12.47 3.71 -7.61
N PHE A 7 12.60 3.89 -6.31
CA PHE A 7 12.66 5.20 -5.66
C PHE A 7 14.07 5.43 -5.14
N ASP A 8 14.51 6.70 -5.13
CA ASP A 8 15.76 7.08 -4.48
C ASP A 8 15.65 6.89 -2.97
N TYR A 9 16.75 6.53 -2.31
CA TYR A 9 16.76 6.38 -0.85
C TYR A 9 16.42 7.67 -0.11
N ASN A 10 16.61 8.84 -0.72
CA ASN A 10 16.27 10.14 -0.16
C ASN A 10 14.88 10.65 -0.57
N ASP A 11 14.11 9.88 -1.34
CA ASP A 11 12.72 10.23 -1.62
C ASP A 11 11.92 10.21 -0.31
N ALA A 12 11.55 11.40 0.17
CA ALA A 12 10.89 11.57 1.47
C ALA A 12 9.52 10.87 1.52
N GLY A 13 8.79 10.81 0.39
CA GLY A 13 7.52 10.12 0.30
C GLY A 13 7.69 8.61 0.42
N PHE A 14 8.66 8.05 -0.30
CA PHE A 14 8.99 6.63 -0.21
C PHE A 14 9.48 6.25 1.19
N GLN A 15 10.37 7.03 1.80
CA GLN A 15 10.79 6.80 3.18
C GLN A 15 9.62 6.83 4.15
N GLN A 16 8.65 7.74 3.97
CA GLN A 16 7.47 7.79 4.83
C GLN A 16 6.57 6.57 4.63
N MET A 17 6.39 6.12 3.39
CA MET A 17 5.63 4.91 3.07
C MET A 17 6.25 3.67 3.72
N VAL A 18 7.57 3.50 3.64
CA VAL A 18 8.29 2.40 4.30
C VAL A 18 8.14 2.46 5.82
N ARG A 19 8.30 3.64 6.44
CA ARG A 19 8.08 3.81 7.88
C ARG A 19 6.65 3.48 8.31
N ASN A 20 5.66 3.91 7.54
CA ASN A 20 4.26 3.57 7.82
C ASN A 20 4.03 2.05 7.76
N PHE A 21 4.67 1.36 6.82
CA PHE A 21 4.64 -0.10 6.75
C PHE A 21 5.25 -0.73 8.01
N ASP A 22 6.44 -0.29 8.42
CA ASP A 22 7.11 -0.80 9.63
C ASP A 22 6.24 -0.62 10.88
N GLU A 23 5.60 0.54 11.03
CA GLU A 23 4.69 0.84 12.12
C GLU A 23 3.45 -0.07 12.12
N ILE A 24 2.84 -0.30 10.96
CA ILE A 24 1.73 -1.25 10.83
C ILE A 24 2.18 -2.65 11.24
N PHE A 25 3.31 -3.12 10.71
CA PHE A 25 3.83 -4.45 11.02
C PHE A 25 4.13 -4.59 12.52
N TRP A 26 4.69 -3.57 13.15
CA TRP A 26 4.92 -3.58 14.59
C TRP A 26 3.61 -3.71 15.36
N GLU A 27 2.62 -2.89 15.05
CA GLU A 27 1.36 -2.78 15.78
C GLU A 27 0.48 -4.03 15.62
N ILE A 28 0.36 -4.61 14.43
CA ILE A 28 -0.48 -5.81 14.23
C ILE A 28 0.09 -7.06 14.90
N ASN A 29 1.39 -7.10 15.21
CA ASN A 29 2.05 -8.25 15.81
C ASN A 29 2.13 -8.19 17.35
N GLN A 30 1.50 -7.20 18.00
CA GLN A 30 1.51 -7.09 19.47
C GLN A 30 0.54 -8.07 20.16
N GLY A 31 -0.41 -8.66 19.44
CA GLY A 31 -1.42 -9.57 20.01
C GLY A 31 -2.35 -8.86 20.98
N TYR A 32 -2.95 -7.75 20.54
CA TYR A 32 -3.83 -6.96 21.39
C TYR A 32 -5.07 -7.77 21.78
N ALA A 33 -5.60 -7.54 22.99
CA ALA A 33 -6.79 -8.24 23.46
C ALA A 33 -8.00 -8.06 22.52
N VAL A 34 -8.08 -6.94 21.81
CA VAL A 34 -9.13 -6.66 20.81
C VAL A 34 -9.11 -7.63 19.63
N ASP A 35 -7.95 -8.22 19.31
CA ASP A 35 -7.81 -9.21 18.22
C ASP A 35 -8.52 -10.53 18.57
N PHE A 36 -8.67 -10.81 19.88
CA PHE A 36 -9.33 -12.02 20.37
C PHE A 36 -10.72 -11.75 20.96
N LEU A 37 -11.01 -10.52 21.36
CA LEU A 37 -12.25 -10.10 22.03
C LEU A 37 -12.85 -8.88 21.30
N PRO A 38 -13.62 -9.09 20.22
CA PRO A 38 -14.07 -8.02 19.32
C PRO A 38 -14.93 -6.95 19.99
N TRP A 39 -15.64 -7.29 21.09
CA TRP A 39 -16.44 -6.32 21.83
C TRP A 39 -15.60 -5.24 22.53
N LEU A 40 -14.27 -5.41 22.61
CA LEU A 40 -13.36 -4.37 23.10
C LEU A 40 -13.10 -3.28 22.05
N ALA A 41 -13.47 -3.48 20.77
CA ALA A 41 -13.18 -2.55 19.68
C ALA A 41 -13.50 -1.06 19.97
N PRO A 42 -14.62 -0.70 20.64
CA PRO A 42 -14.90 0.70 20.97
C PRO A 42 -13.81 1.37 21.83
N PHE A 43 -13.12 0.61 22.68
CA PHE A 43 -12.04 1.12 23.54
C PHE A 43 -10.70 1.30 22.79
N TYR A 44 -10.53 0.61 21.66
CA TYR A 44 -9.30 0.63 20.85
C TYR A 44 -9.41 1.57 19.64
N HIS A 45 -10.46 2.39 19.57
CA HIS A 45 -10.76 3.22 18.41
C HIS A 45 -9.59 4.14 17.99
N LYS A 46 -8.87 4.72 18.96
CA LYS A 46 -7.70 5.57 18.68
C LYS A 46 -6.57 4.79 17.98
N HIS A 47 -6.31 3.57 18.41
CA HIS A 47 -5.28 2.70 17.84
C HIS A 47 -5.70 2.23 16.43
N MET A 48 -6.95 1.78 16.26
CA MET A 48 -7.51 1.42 14.96
C MET A 48 -7.48 2.58 13.95
N ASN A 49 -7.77 3.81 14.39
CA ASN A 49 -7.71 4.99 13.54
C ASN A 49 -6.28 5.32 13.10
N LYS A 50 -5.27 5.06 13.95
CA LYS A 50 -3.85 5.23 13.60
C LYS A 50 -3.46 4.27 12.48
N LEU A 51 -3.79 2.98 12.63
CA LEU A 51 -3.59 1.96 11.60
C LEU A 51 -4.30 2.31 10.30
N SER A 52 -5.56 2.72 10.38
CA SER A 52 -6.34 3.12 9.20
C SER A 52 -5.71 4.29 8.47
N ARG A 53 -5.16 5.28 9.20
CA ARG A 53 -4.47 6.42 8.59
C ARG A 53 -3.20 6.01 7.86
N TRP A 54 -2.33 5.21 8.49
CA TRP A 54 -1.12 4.74 7.82
C TRP A 54 -1.42 3.89 6.59
N SER A 55 -2.44 3.03 6.66
CA SER A 55 -2.90 2.25 5.51
C SER A 55 -3.41 3.13 4.37
N ALA A 56 -4.12 4.22 4.69
CA ALA A 56 -4.55 5.20 3.70
C ALA A 56 -3.34 5.89 3.05
N ASP A 57 -2.39 6.38 3.85
CA ASP A 57 -1.18 7.04 3.34
C ASP A 57 -0.36 6.12 2.41
N ILE A 58 -0.22 4.83 2.77
CA ILE A 58 0.45 3.82 1.92
C ILE A 58 -0.30 3.61 0.61
N ARG A 59 -1.63 3.46 0.69
CA ARG A 59 -2.48 3.25 -0.48
C ARG A 59 -2.37 4.43 -1.44
N ASP A 60 -2.50 5.65 -0.91
CA ASP A 60 -2.44 6.87 -1.70
C ASP A 60 -1.07 6.99 -2.40
N PHE A 61 0.03 6.69 -1.69
CA PHE A 61 1.36 6.63 -2.30
C PHE A 61 1.44 5.62 -3.46
N ILE A 62 0.95 4.39 -3.28
CA ILE A 62 0.99 3.36 -4.32
C ILE A 62 0.13 3.76 -5.53
N LEU A 63 -1.07 4.29 -5.28
CA LEU A 63 -1.96 4.73 -6.35
C LEU A 63 -1.34 5.86 -7.16
N GLU A 64 -0.85 6.90 -6.50
CA GLU A 64 -0.33 8.09 -7.17
C GLU A 64 1.00 7.83 -7.88
N ARG A 65 1.92 7.09 -7.25
CA ARG A 65 3.33 6.99 -7.67
C ARG A 65 3.67 5.72 -8.42
N ILE A 66 2.76 4.75 -8.47
CA ILE A 66 2.98 3.48 -9.17
C ILE A 66 1.85 3.23 -10.16
N VAL A 67 0.60 3.23 -9.69
CA VAL A 67 -0.54 2.84 -10.55
C VAL A 67 -0.85 3.92 -11.58
N ASN A 68 -1.11 5.16 -11.15
CA ASN A 68 -1.52 6.24 -12.04
C ASN A 68 -0.45 6.57 -13.08
N GLU A 69 0.82 6.59 -12.67
CA GLU A 69 1.94 6.82 -13.59
C GLU A 69 2.01 5.73 -14.65
N ARG A 70 1.77 4.47 -14.29
CA ARG A 70 1.74 3.36 -15.25
C ARG A 70 0.53 3.43 -16.16
N GLU A 71 -0.66 3.65 -15.63
CA GLU A 71 -1.87 3.72 -16.44
C GLU A 71 -1.79 4.80 -17.54
N GLN A 72 -1.17 5.94 -17.23
CA GLN A 72 -0.99 7.04 -18.18
C GLN A 72 0.04 6.75 -19.27
N ASN A 73 1.03 5.89 -18.98
CA ASN A 73 2.16 5.63 -19.88
C ASN A 73 2.09 4.25 -20.57
N PHE A 74 1.22 3.35 -20.13
CA PHE A 74 1.10 1.99 -20.66
C PHE A 74 0.21 1.95 -21.91
N GLY A 75 0.85 1.85 -23.08
CA GLY A 75 0.18 1.67 -24.36
C GLY A 75 -0.34 0.25 -24.56
N GLU A 76 -1.44 0.08 -25.29
CA GLU A 76 -2.13 -1.22 -25.47
C GLU A 76 -1.25 -2.31 -26.10
N ASP A 77 -0.28 -1.92 -26.93
CA ASP A 77 0.61 -2.84 -27.64
C ASP A 77 1.96 -3.07 -26.94
N GLU A 78 2.18 -2.47 -25.77
CA GLU A 78 3.47 -2.57 -25.08
C GLU A 78 3.56 -3.89 -24.30
N PRO A 79 4.68 -4.65 -24.40
CA PRO A 79 4.84 -5.88 -23.64
C PRO A 79 4.87 -5.59 -22.13
N GLU A 80 4.21 -6.47 -21.35
CA GLU A 80 4.22 -6.43 -19.89
C GLU A 80 5.65 -6.50 -19.35
N ARG A 81 6.05 -5.52 -18.53
CA ARG A 81 7.41 -5.42 -18.01
C ARG A 81 7.54 -6.10 -16.66
N ASP A 82 6.46 -6.12 -15.89
CA ASP A 82 6.37 -6.81 -14.60
C ASP A 82 4.91 -7.13 -14.23
N PHE A 83 4.71 -7.69 -13.02
CA PHE A 83 3.41 -8.14 -12.57
C PHE A 83 2.37 -7.02 -12.40
N THR A 84 2.79 -5.78 -12.15
CA THR A 84 1.86 -4.65 -12.03
C THR A 84 1.21 -4.35 -13.39
N ASP A 85 1.97 -4.47 -14.50
CA ASP A 85 1.41 -4.28 -15.85
C ASP A 85 0.41 -5.38 -16.20
N ALA A 86 0.75 -6.64 -15.88
CA ALA A 86 -0.14 -7.78 -16.07
C ALA A 86 -1.48 -7.59 -15.32
N LEU A 87 -1.44 -7.10 -14.08
CA LEU A 87 -2.64 -6.79 -13.29
C LEU A 87 -3.46 -5.65 -13.90
N LEU A 88 -2.81 -4.57 -14.36
CA LEU A 88 -3.52 -3.44 -14.98
C LEU A 88 -4.17 -3.84 -16.30
N LYS A 89 -3.50 -4.68 -17.08
CA LYS A 89 -4.05 -5.20 -18.34
C LYS A 89 -5.25 -6.11 -18.09
N SER A 90 -5.16 -7.05 -17.14
CA SER A 90 -6.30 -7.91 -16.80
C SER A 90 -7.51 -7.10 -16.33
N LEU A 91 -7.30 -6.03 -15.57
CA LEU A 91 -8.38 -5.14 -15.11
C LEU A 91 -9.05 -4.31 -16.22
N ARG A 92 -8.40 -4.13 -17.38
CA ARG A 92 -8.99 -3.46 -18.56
C ARG A 92 -9.77 -4.42 -19.46
N GLU A 93 -9.42 -5.71 -19.43
CA GLU A 93 -10.06 -6.77 -20.21
C GLU A 93 -11.34 -7.30 -19.56
N ASP A 94 -11.49 -7.12 -18.24
CA ASP A 94 -12.70 -7.40 -17.44
C ASP A 94 -13.76 -6.27 -17.53
#